data_AF-A0A4S5EQ63-F1
#
_entry.id   AF-A0A4S5EQ63-F1
#
_cell.length_a   1.000
_cell.length_b   1.000
_cell.length_c   1.000
_cell.angle_alpha   90.00
_cell.angle_beta   90.00
_cell.angle_gamma   90.00
#
_symmetry.space_group_name_H-M   'P 1'
#
loop_
_entity.id
_entity.type
_entity.pdbx_description
1 polymer ?
#
loop_
_entity_poly.entity_id
_entity_poly.type
_entity_poly.pdbx_seq_one_letter_code
_entity_poly.pdbx_strand_id
1 'polypeptide(L)'
;MNFFEGTVLGLVQGLTEFLPVSSSAHLRITAALAGWDDPGAAFTAVTQIGTETAVLIYFRKDIARIVRAWALSWTRREMRKDTDARVGWLVILGTIPIGLLGVTFQDAIEGPFRDLRLIATTLIVLGLILGGADWYASKGRPRGRHSLPRPRKTLPDLSVRDGVLYGLAQSAALIPGVSRSGATISGGLLLGYTREAAARYSFLLAMPAVLASGVFELKSIGGDGDGAEVSWGPTILATIVAFATGYAAIAWFLRYIATRSFAPFVLYRVALGLLLLALLAGGRDQRGRGRTGRLTTRGRTRRRRVNYGGRAAHAAYGTRAGRPPDPGPSRRCPTPPSP
;
A
#
# COMPACT_ATOMS: atom_id res chain seq x y z
N MET A 1 17.30 9.11 -2.93
CA MET A 1 16.27 10.16 -2.75
C MET A 1 16.90 11.41 -2.15
N ASN A 2 16.56 12.61 -2.62
CA ASN A 2 17.06 13.89 -2.05
C ASN A 2 16.03 14.57 -1.13
N PHE A 3 16.42 15.66 -0.45
CA PHE A 3 15.54 16.37 0.49
C PHE A 3 14.28 16.99 -0.16
N PHE A 4 14.36 17.41 -1.43
CA PHE A 4 13.22 17.95 -2.16
C PHE A 4 12.19 16.84 -2.44
N GLU A 5 12.66 15.71 -2.96
CA GLU A 5 11.84 14.50 -3.17
C GLU A 5 11.18 14.06 -1.86
N GLY A 6 11.95 13.96 -0.78
CA GLY A 6 11.44 13.61 0.55
C GLY A 6 10.37 14.58 1.05
N THR A 7 10.55 15.90 0.84
CA THR A 7 9.55 16.91 1.23
C THR A 7 8.25 16.74 0.46
N VAL A 8 8.31 16.55 -0.86
CA VAL A 8 7.13 16.36 -1.71
C VAL A 8 6.41 15.05 -1.37
N LEU A 9 7.14 13.96 -1.22
CA LEU A 9 6.55 12.66 -0.86
C LEU A 9 5.98 12.69 0.56
N GLY A 10 6.62 13.38 1.51
CA GLY A 10 6.08 13.61 2.85
C GLY A 10 4.76 14.41 2.83
N LEU A 11 4.69 15.47 2.02
CA LEU A 11 3.45 16.24 1.80
C LEU A 11 2.34 15.35 1.25
N VAL A 12 2.64 14.57 0.21
CA VAL A 12 1.68 13.64 -0.40
C VAL A 12 1.20 12.62 0.62
N GLN A 13 2.11 12.00 1.36
CA GLN A 13 1.79 11.03 2.41
C GLN A 13 0.83 11.61 3.44
N GLY A 14 1.16 12.75 4.04
CA GLY A 14 0.32 13.35 5.08
C GLY A 14 -1.05 13.81 4.59
N LEU A 15 -1.15 14.34 3.37
CA LEU A 15 -2.43 14.74 2.78
C LEU A 15 -3.34 13.55 2.43
N THR A 16 -2.77 12.38 2.14
CA THR A 16 -3.52 11.27 1.53
C THR A 16 -3.72 10.05 2.42
N GLU A 17 -2.98 9.94 3.54
CA GLU A 17 -3.08 8.78 4.45
C GLU A 17 -4.47 8.64 5.06
N PHE A 18 -5.04 9.75 5.55
CA PHE A 18 -6.33 9.74 6.26
C PHE A 18 -7.53 9.92 5.35
N LEU A 19 -7.34 10.67 4.26
CA LEU A 19 -8.37 10.84 3.25
C LEU A 19 -8.60 9.49 2.58
N PRO A 20 -9.84 9.17 2.18
CA PRO A 20 -10.14 7.88 1.58
C PRO A 20 -9.70 7.85 0.10
N VAL A 21 -8.45 8.22 -0.21
CA VAL A 21 -7.91 8.37 -1.57
C VAL A 21 -6.72 7.46 -1.89
N SER A 22 -6.20 6.71 -0.89
CA SER A 22 -5.05 5.78 -0.98
C SER A 22 -3.69 6.48 -1.08
N SER A 23 -3.00 6.63 0.05
CA SER A 23 -1.66 7.22 0.12
C SER A 23 -0.60 6.47 -0.67
N SER A 24 -0.58 5.13 -0.56
CA SER A 24 0.36 4.29 -1.30
C SER A 24 0.25 4.45 -2.82
N ALA A 25 -0.97 4.62 -3.34
CA ALA A 25 -1.18 4.96 -4.74
C ALA A 25 -0.57 6.32 -5.09
N HIS A 26 -0.81 7.35 -4.27
CA HIS A 26 -0.34 8.71 -4.54
C HIS A 26 1.17 8.86 -4.43
N LEU A 27 1.82 8.18 -3.49
CA LEU A 27 3.27 8.13 -3.41
C LEU A 27 3.87 7.55 -4.69
N ARG A 28 3.35 6.40 -5.15
CA ARG A 28 3.80 5.75 -6.39
C ARG A 28 3.55 6.61 -7.63
N ILE A 29 2.36 7.22 -7.73
CA ILE A 29 2.00 8.07 -8.88
C ILE A 29 2.88 9.31 -8.90
N THR A 30 3.08 9.97 -7.77
CA THR A 30 3.94 11.16 -7.66
C THR A 30 5.36 10.85 -8.10
N ALA A 31 5.94 9.76 -7.57
CA ALA A 31 7.29 9.33 -7.96
C ALA A 31 7.36 9.03 -9.47
N ALA A 32 6.41 8.28 -10.02
CA ALA A 32 6.38 7.92 -11.44
C ALA A 32 6.24 9.15 -12.36
N LEU A 33 5.41 10.13 -11.99
CA LEU A 33 5.21 11.36 -12.77
C LEU A 33 6.43 12.29 -12.71
N ALA A 34 7.14 12.32 -11.58
CA ALA A 34 8.34 13.11 -11.41
C ALA A 34 9.62 12.42 -11.94
N GLY A 35 9.50 11.16 -12.39
CA GLY A 35 10.64 10.36 -12.84
C GLY A 35 11.56 9.89 -11.72
N TRP A 36 11.06 9.83 -10.49
CA TRP A 36 11.79 9.34 -9.32
C TRP A 36 11.65 7.82 -9.17
N ASP A 37 12.63 7.22 -8.50
CA ASP A 37 12.54 5.83 -8.10
C ASP A 37 11.37 5.61 -7.16
N ASP A 38 10.84 4.39 -7.18
CA ASP A 38 9.77 3.99 -6.28
C ASP A 38 10.26 4.10 -4.83
N PRO A 39 9.62 4.93 -3.97
CA PRO A 39 10.07 5.11 -2.59
C PRO A 39 10.12 3.81 -1.79
N GLY A 40 9.35 2.79 -2.22
CA GLY A 40 9.41 1.47 -1.59
C GLY A 40 8.57 1.35 -0.31
N ALA A 41 8.47 0.12 0.19
CA ALA A 41 7.70 -0.20 1.39
C ALA A 41 8.34 0.42 2.64
N ALA A 42 9.67 0.36 2.75
CA ALA A 42 10.45 0.94 3.84
C ALA A 42 10.16 2.44 4.06
N PHE A 43 10.31 3.27 3.02
CA PHE A 43 10.00 4.70 3.11
C PHE A 43 8.54 4.94 3.50
N THR A 44 7.61 4.19 2.90
CA THR A 44 6.19 4.30 3.19
C THR A 44 5.90 3.99 4.66
N ALA A 45 6.49 2.92 5.21
CA ALA A 45 6.32 2.54 6.59
C ALA A 45 6.87 3.60 7.55
N VAL A 46 8.06 4.15 7.28
CA VAL A 46 8.68 5.18 8.13
C VAL A 46 7.90 6.49 8.10
N THR A 47 7.42 6.92 6.92
CA THR A 47 6.60 8.14 6.82
C THR A 47 5.19 7.94 7.38
N GLN A 48 4.65 6.71 7.33
CA GLN A 48 3.41 6.34 8.00
C GLN A 48 3.47 6.51 9.52
N ILE A 49 4.63 6.26 10.15
CA ILE A 49 4.82 6.54 11.59
C ILE A 49 4.62 8.04 11.89
N GLY A 50 5.04 8.92 10.98
CA GLY A 50 4.83 10.36 11.10
C GLY A 50 3.34 10.71 11.10
N THR A 51 2.59 10.19 10.11
CA THR A 51 1.13 10.39 10.08
C THR A 51 0.44 9.75 11.28
N GLU A 52 0.84 8.55 11.70
CA GLU A 52 0.25 7.88 12.85
C GLU A 52 0.50 8.65 14.16
N THR A 53 1.68 9.26 14.29
CA THR A 53 1.97 10.19 15.39
C THR A 53 1.00 11.38 15.40
N ALA A 54 0.57 11.86 14.22
CA ALA A 54 -0.45 12.91 14.14
C ALA A 54 -1.81 12.45 14.68
N VAL A 55 -2.21 11.19 14.43
CA VAL A 55 -3.42 10.58 15.02
C VAL A 55 -3.30 10.53 16.54
N LEU A 56 -2.17 10.04 17.06
CA LEU A 56 -1.91 9.94 18.49
C LEU A 56 -2.02 11.29 19.19
N ILE A 57 -1.46 12.35 18.59
CA ILE A 57 -1.51 13.70 19.16
C ILE A 57 -2.90 14.32 19.01
N TYR A 58 -3.54 14.18 17.84
CA TYR A 58 -4.88 14.74 17.59
C TYR A 58 -5.93 14.13 18.53
N PHE A 59 -5.93 12.80 18.67
CA PHE A 59 -6.86 12.06 19.52
C PHE A 59 -6.35 11.82 20.94
N ARG A 60 -5.28 12.49 21.39
CA ARG A 60 -4.63 12.22 22.69
C ARG A 60 -5.58 12.11 23.89
N LYS A 61 -6.61 12.96 23.93
CA LYS A 61 -7.61 12.96 25.02
C LYS A 61 -8.56 11.76 24.92
N ASP A 62 -8.99 11.42 23.71
CA ASP A 62 -9.84 10.24 23.47
C ASP A 62 -9.08 8.95 23.74
N ILE A 63 -7.83 8.86 23.24
CA ILE A 63 -6.94 7.72 23.47
C ILE A 63 -6.66 7.56 24.96
N ALA A 64 -6.33 8.63 25.68
CA ALA A 64 -6.08 8.55 27.12
C ALA A 64 -7.31 8.03 27.90
N ARG A 65 -8.53 8.47 27.54
CA ARG A 65 -9.77 7.93 28.13
C ARG A 65 -9.96 6.45 27.80
N ILE A 66 -9.84 6.07 26.53
CA ILE A 66 -10.01 4.69 26.04
C ILE A 66 -9.00 3.75 26.71
N VAL A 67 -7.72 4.10 26.69
CA VAL A 67 -6.65 3.27 27.29
C VAL A 67 -6.83 3.15 28.79
N ARG A 68 -7.16 4.25 29.50
CA ARG A 68 -7.41 4.21 30.94
C ARG A 68 -8.61 3.32 31.28
N ALA A 69 -9.72 3.49 30.58
CA ALA A 69 -10.93 2.69 30.82
C ALA A 69 -10.70 1.20 30.48
N TRP A 70 -10.02 0.93 29.37
CA TRP A 70 -9.64 -0.43 28.96
C TRP A 70 -8.72 -1.10 29.98
N ALA A 71 -7.67 -0.42 30.45
CA ALA A 71 -6.75 -0.96 31.45
C ALA A 71 -7.46 -1.25 32.78
N LEU A 72 -8.35 -0.36 33.22
CA LEU A 72 -9.17 -0.60 34.40
C LEU A 72 -10.14 -1.78 34.22
N SER A 73 -10.61 -2.06 32.99
CA SER A 73 -11.55 -3.17 32.73
C SER A 73 -10.98 -4.57 33.00
N TRP A 74 -9.65 -4.71 33.11
CA TRP A 74 -8.99 -5.95 33.54
C TRP A 74 -9.24 -6.26 35.00
N THR A 75 -9.09 -5.23 35.86
CA THR A 75 -9.17 -5.37 37.32
C THR A 75 -10.57 -5.11 37.84
N ARG A 76 -11.34 -4.28 37.17
CA ARG A 76 -12.67 -3.80 37.57
C ARG A 76 -13.75 -4.27 36.60
N ARG A 77 -14.60 -5.20 37.04
CA ARG A 77 -15.65 -5.81 36.19
C ARG A 77 -16.71 -4.80 35.74
N GLU A 78 -17.00 -3.81 36.57
CA GLU A 78 -17.93 -2.71 36.28
C GLU A 78 -17.48 -1.87 35.08
N MET A 79 -16.17 -1.70 34.90
CA MET A 79 -15.59 -0.97 33.77
C MET A 79 -15.76 -1.71 32.43
N ARG A 80 -16.16 -2.98 32.42
CA ARG A 80 -16.43 -3.71 31.16
C ARG A 80 -17.68 -3.22 30.45
N LYS A 81 -18.58 -2.53 31.16
CA LYS A 81 -19.78 -1.88 30.58
C LYS A 81 -19.50 -0.45 30.12
N ASP A 82 -18.35 0.12 30.48
CA ASP A 82 -17.95 1.45 30.07
C ASP A 82 -17.75 1.52 28.55
N THR A 83 -18.18 2.62 27.95
CA THR A 83 -18.14 2.79 26.49
C THR A 83 -16.71 2.89 25.99
N ASP A 84 -15.84 3.64 26.67
CA ASP A 84 -14.45 3.85 26.27
C ASP A 84 -13.66 2.53 26.41
N ALA A 85 -13.89 1.77 27.48
CA ALA A 85 -13.31 0.44 27.65
C ALA A 85 -13.72 -0.53 26.52
N ARG A 86 -15.01 -0.53 26.16
CA ARG A 86 -15.53 -1.36 25.07
C ARG A 86 -14.92 -0.96 23.73
N VAL A 87 -14.78 0.33 23.44
CA VAL A 87 -14.10 0.81 22.22
C VAL A 87 -12.66 0.29 22.18
N GLY A 88 -11.91 0.37 23.29
CA GLY A 88 -10.54 -0.16 23.36
C GLY A 88 -10.46 -1.65 23.03
N TRP A 89 -11.35 -2.46 23.61
CA TRP A 89 -11.45 -3.88 23.28
C TRP A 89 -11.80 -4.15 21.83
N LEU A 90 -12.72 -3.38 21.25
CA LEU A 90 -13.12 -3.54 19.86
C LEU A 90 -12.03 -3.10 18.87
N VAL A 91 -11.19 -2.12 19.23
CA VAL A 91 -10.00 -1.76 18.44
C VAL A 91 -9.00 -2.92 18.40
N ILE A 92 -8.75 -3.57 19.53
CA ILE A 92 -7.89 -4.76 19.60
C ILE A 92 -8.49 -5.90 18.76
N LEU A 93 -9.75 -6.25 19.02
CA LEU A 93 -10.46 -7.33 18.32
C LEU A 93 -10.51 -7.09 16.80
N GLY A 94 -10.80 -5.85 16.39
CA GLY A 94 -10.84 -5.47 14.98
C GLY A 94 -9.47 -5.44 14.31
N THR A 95 -8.37 -5.37 15.06
CA THR A 95 -7.02 -5.44 14.49
C THR A 95 -6.61 -6.89 14.16
N ILE A 96 -7.18 -7.88 14.86
CA ILE A 96 -6.81 -9.29 14.70
C ILE A 96 -6.92 -9.77 13.23
N PRO A 97 -8.02 -9.51 12.48
CA PRO A 97 -8.13 -10.00 11.10
C PRO A 97 -7.00 -9.54 10.18
N ILE A 98 -6.61 -8.26 10.23
CA ILE A 98 -5.54 -7.76 9.35
C ILE A 98 -4.17 -8.30 9.75
N GLY A 99 -3.90 -8.45 11.06
CA GLY A 99 -2.65 -9.04 11.53
C GLY A 99 -2.53 -10.51 11.14
N LEU A 100 -3.60 -11.29 11.34
CA LEU A 100 -3.64 -12.70 10.97
C LEU A 100 -3.46 -12.89 9.46
N LEU A 101 -4.21 -12.15 8.66
CA LEU A 101 -4.12 -12.24 7.20
C LEU A 101 -2.78 -11.70 6.68
N GLY A 102 -2.23 -10.65 7.29
CA GLY A 102 -0.94 -10.08 6.92
C GLY A 102 0.20 -11.08 7.11
N VAL A 103 0.24 -11.79 8.24
CA VAL A 103 1.24 -12.84 8.50
C VAL A 103 0.99 -14.08 7.62
N THR A 104 -0.27 -14.48 7.44
CA THR A 104 -0.61 -15.69 6.67
C THR A 104 -0.33 -15.55 5.17
N PHE A 105 -0.50 -14.34 4.62
CA PHE A 105 -0.36 -14.07 3.18
C PHE A 105 0.85 -13.20 2.84
N GLN A 106 1.85 -13.09 3.72
CA GLN A 106 3.01 -12.22 3.55
C GLN A 106 3.69 -12.40 2.17
N ASP A 107 4.05 -13.63 1.81
CA ASP A 107 4.71 -13.95 0.54
C ASP A 107 3.87 -13.59 -0.70
N ALA A 108 2.55 -13.72 -0.59
CA ALA A 108 1.63 -13.36 -1.67
C ALA A 108 1.52 -11.84 -1.81
N ILE A 109 1.61 -11.08 -0.71
CA ILE A 109 1.51 -9.61 -0.71
C ILE A 109 2.80 -8.97 -1.26
N GLU A 110 3.97 -9.56 -1.00
CA GLU A 110 5.28 -9.09 -1.45
C GLU A 110 5.58 -9.38 -2.95
N GLY A 111 4.74 -10.17 -3.62
CA GLY A 111 4.84 -10.52 -5.04
C GLY A 111 4.55 -9.37 -6.04
N PRO A 112 4.25 -9.66 -7.33
CA PRO A 112 4.11 -8.65 -8.40
C PRO A 112 2.89 -7.71 -8.29
N PHE A 113 2.35 -7.50 -7.08
CA PHE A 113 1.16 -6.70 -6.78
C PHE A 113 1.37 -5.18 -6.82
N ARG A 114 2.50 -4.69 -7.35
CA ARG A 114 2.74 -3.27 -7.59
C ARG A 114 2.41 -2.83 -9.03
N ASP A 115 1.57 -3.57 -9.75
CA ASP A 115 1.10 -3.13 -11.07
C ASP A 115 0.25 -1.85 -10.94
N LEU A 116 0.61 -0.79 -11.68
CA LEU A 116 -0.18 0.44 -11.74
C LEU A 116 -1.61 0.16 -12.23
N ARG A 117 -1.85 -0.91 -13.00
CA ARG A 117 -3.21 -1.33 -13.39
C ARG A 117 -4.03 -1.77 -12.19
N LEU A 118 -3.43 -2.54 -11.28
CA LEU A 118 -4.11 -3.00 -10.08
C LEU A 118 -4.47 -1.79 -9.22
N ILE A 119 -3.52 -0.87 -9.01
CA ILE A 119 -3.73 0.38 -8.26
C ILE A 119 -4.85 1.22 -8.90
N ALA A 120 -4.84 1.39 -10.22
CA ALA A 120 -5.88 2.13 -10.92
C ALA A 120 -7.26 1.47 -10.77
N THR A 121 -7.32 0.15 -10.82
CA THR A 121 -8.56 -0.63 -10.65
C THR A 121 -9.08 -0.53 -9.22
N THR A 122 -8.21 -0.67 -8.21
CA THR A 122 -8.59 -0.56 -6.79
C THR A 122 -8.99 0.87 -6.41
N LEU A 123 -8.40 1.90 -7.04
CA LEU A 123 -8.84 3.28 -6.92
C LEU A 123 -10.32 3.43 -7.33
N ILE A 124 -10.66 2.95 -8.54
CA ILE A 124 -12.04 3.01 -9.08
C ILE A 124 -13.00 2.19 -8.23
N VAL A 125 -12.73 0.89 -8.06
CA VAL A 125 -13.66 -0.04 -7.40
C VAL A 125 -13.95 0.39 -5.97
N LEU A 126 -12.92 0.74 -5.17
CA LEU A 126 -13.16 1.20 -3.81
C LEU A 126 -13.76 2.61 -3.75
N GLY A 127 -13.51 3.46 -4.75
CA GLY A 127 -14.21 4.73 -4.89
C GLY A 127 -15.71 4.53 -5.06
N LEU A 128 -16.10 3.60 -5.94
CA LEU A 128 -17.51 3.23 -6.15
C LEU A 128 -18.13 2.60 -4.89
N ILE A 129 -17.40 1.74 -4.18
CA ILE A 129 -17.86 1.17 -2.91
C ILE A 129 -18.09 2.26 -1.86
N LEU A 130 -17.17 3.22 -1.71
CA LEU A 130 -17.34 4.35 -0.79
C LEU A 130 -18.53 5.21 -1.18
N GLY A 131 -18.71 5.50 -2.48
CA GLY A 131 -19.85 6.25 -2.98
C GLY A 131 -21.18 5.56 -2.74
N GLY A 132 -21.24 4.25 -3.00
CA GLY A 132 -22.41 3.42 -2.72
C GLY A 132 -22.71 3.33 -1.23
N ALA A 133 -21.69 3.17 -0.39
CA ALA A 133 -21.81 3.14 1.06
C ALA A 133 -22.32 4.49 1.62
N ASP A 134 -21.76 5.61 1.13
CA ASP A 134 -22.17 6.96 1.54
C ASP A 134 -23.59 7.31 1.08
N TRP A 135 -23.97 6.89 -0.13
CA TRP A 135 -25.32 7.02 -0.65
C TRP A 135 -26.33 6.15 0.10
N TYR A 136 -25.99 4.90 0.39
CA TYR A 136 -26.83 4.03 1.21
C TYR A 136 -27.03 4.62 2.61
N ALA A 137 -25.95 5.13 3.19
CA ALA A 137 -26.00 5.91 4.41
C ALA A 137 -27.00 7.07 4.26
N SER A 138 -26.85 7.92 3.24
CA SER A 138 -27.61 9.18 3.10
C SER A 138 -29.12 8.98 2.94
N LYS A 139 -29.57 7.88 2.33
CA LYS A 139 -30.99 7.60 2.12
C LYS A 139 -31.79 7.30 3.39
N GLY A 140 -31.12 7.03 4.52
CA GLY A 140 -31.80 6.49 5.70
C GLY A 140 -32.37 5.09 5.42
N ARG A 141 -32.62 4.29 6.45
CA ARG A 141 -33.20 2.95 6.24
C ARG A 141 -34.64 3.10 5.70
N PRO A 142 -34.96 2.65 4.48
CA PRO A 142 -36.35 2.58 4.06
C PRO A 142 -36.98 1.44 4.87
N ARG A 143 -37.89 1.79 5.77
CA ARG A 143 -38.82 0.82 6.37
C ARG A 143 -40.19 1.46 6.35
N GLY A 144 -41.17 0.64 5.94
CA GLY A 144 -42.62 0.80 5.92
C GLY A 144 -43.22 2.13 6.34
N ARG A 145 -44.35 2.48 5.71
CA ARG A 145 -45.15 3.72 5.85
C ARG A 145 -45.43 4.24 7.30
N HIS A 146 -45.04 3.50 8.34
CA HIS A 146 -45.22 3.80 9.77
C HIS A 146 -43.98 3.67 10.67
N SER A 147 -42.74 3.57 10.15
CA SER A 147 -41.53 3.51 10.99
C SER A 147 -40.79 4.86 11.05
N LEU A 148 -40.60 5.41 12.26
CA LEU A 148 -39.74 6.58 12.48
C LEU A 148 -38.30 6.29 12.00
N PRO A 149 -37.58 7.27 11.42
CA PRO A 149 -36.18 7.10 11.03
C PRO A 149 -35.35 6.68 12.25
N ARG A 150 -34.71 5.51 12.20
CA ARG A 150 -33.74 5.14 13.25
C ARG A 150 -32.56 6.12 13.20
N PRO A 151 -32.13 6.69 14.34
CA PRO A 151 -30.91 7.48 14.39
C PRO A 151 -29.74 6.61 13.95
N ARG A 152 -28.76 7.24 13.28
CA ARG A 152 -27.54 6.56 12.86
C ARG A 152 -26.72 6.19 14.08
N LYS A 153 -25.97 5.10 13.94
CA LYS A 153 -25.06 4.63 14.98
C LYS A 153 -23.91 5.63 15.21
N THR A 154 -23.53 5.78 16.46
CA THR A 154 -22.36 6.53 16.93
C THR A 154 -21.40 5.59 17.66
N LEU A 155 -20.24 6.07 18.11
CA LEU A 155 -19.25 5.20 18.80
C LEU A 155 -19.84 4.43 20.01
N PRO A 156 -20.73 5.02 20.84
CA PRO A 156 -21.44 4.28 21.89
C PRO A 156 -22.35 3.14 21.41
N ASP A 157 -22.62 3.01 20.11
CA ASP A 157 -23.43 1.91 19.55
C ASP A 157 -22.56 0.76 18.99
N LEU A 158 -21.23 0.85 19.09
CA LEU A 158 -20.29 -0.19 18.64
C LEU A 158 -20.53 -1.54 19.33
N SER A 159 -20.98 -2.53 18.57
CA SER A 159 -21.09 -3.92 19.02
C SER A 159 -19.83 -4.74 18.65
N VAL A 160 -19.69 -5.91 19.26
CA VAL A 160 -18.65 -6.90 18.92
C VAL A 160 -18.69 -7.27 17.43
N ARG A 161 -19.91 -7.48 16.91
CA ARG A 161 -20.12 -7.75 15.49
C ARG A 161 -19.60 -6.60 14.62
N ASP A 162 -19.89 -5.36 15.00
CA ASP A 162 -19.42 -4.20 14.25
C ASP A 162 -17.88 -4.14 14.25
N GLY A 163 -17.23 -4.33 15.40
CA GLY A 163 -15.76 -4.34 15.51
C GLY A 163 -15.06 -5.39 14.61
N VAL A 164 -15.59 -6.61 14.56
CA VAL A 164 -15.07 -7.66 13.66
C VAL A 164 -15.27 -7.30 12.19
N LEU A 165 -16.44 -6.75 11.82
CA LEU A 165 -16.72 -6.35 10.44
C LEU A 165 -15.85 -5.18 9.99
N TYR A 166 -15.56 -4.23 10.89
CA TYR A 166 -14.56 -3.20 10.65
C TYR A 166 -13.16 -3.78 10.44
N GLY A 167 -12.77 -4.78 11.24
CA GLY A 167 -11.49 -5.48 11.08
C GLY A 167 -11.35 -6.22 9.75
N LEU A 168 -12.42 -6.87 9.30
CA LEU A 168 -12.48 -7.48 7.97
C LEU A 168 -12.38 -6.44 6.86
N ALA A 169 -13.08 -5.30 7.00
CA ALA A 169 -12.95 -4.18 6.06
C ALA A 169 -11.52 -3.62 6.05
N GLN A 170 -10.88 -3.49 7.22
CA GLN A 170 -9.49 -3.07 7.34
C GLN A 170 -8.54 -4.03 6.63
N SER A 171 -8.81 -5.34 6.69
CA SER A 171 -7.96 -6.36 6.06
C SER A 171 -7.87 -6.24 4.54
N ALA A 172 -8.85 -5.60 3.89
CA ALA A 172 -8.75 -5.27 2.46
C ALA A 172 -7.55 -4.37 2.15
N ALA A 173 -7.01 -3.64 3.13
CA ALA A 173 -5.83 -2.79 2.98
C ALA A 173 -4.53 -3.56 2.71
N LEU A 174 -4.52 -4.89 2.87
CA LEU A 174 -3.41 -5.74 2.44
C LEU A 174 -3.26 -5.78 0.91
N ILE A 175 -4.32 -5.46 0.15
CA ILE A 175 -4.28 -5.38 -1.31
C ILE A 175 -3.68 -4.01 -1.72
N PRO A 176 -2.62 -3.97 -2.55
CA PRO A 176 -2.03 -2.71 -2.98
C PRO A 176 -3.01 -1.75 -3.69
N GLY A 177 -2.93 -0.47 -3.33
CA GLY A 177 -3.84 0.57 -3.80
C GLY A 177 -5.18 0.64 -3.06
N VAL A 178 -5.48 -0.31 -2.17
CA VAL A 178 -6.60 -0.15 -1.24
C VAL A 178 -6.27 0.97 -0.26
N SER A 179 -7.22 1.91 -0.12
CA SER A 179 -7.17 2.90 0.95
C SER A 179 -7.73 2.26 2.21
N ARG A 180 -6.90 2.11 3.23
CA ARG A 180 -7.32 1.56 4.53
C ARG A 180 -8.52 2.34 5.08
N SER A 181 -8.37 3.66 5.21
CA SER A 181 -9.43 4.58 5.63
C SER A 181 -10.67 4.47 4.75
N GLY A 182 -10.51 4.38 3.42
CA GLY A 182 -11.62 4.17 2.50
C GLY A 182 -12.40 2.87 2.76
N ALA A 183 -11.70 1.76 2.98
CA ALA A 183 -12.32 0.45 3.21
C ALA A 183 -13.06 0.40 4.56
N THR A 184 -12.41 0.82 5.65
CA THR A 184 -13.00 0.85 7.00
C THR A 184 -14.15 1.85 7.11
N ILE A 185 -14.02 3.05 6.54
CA ILE A 185 -15.12 4.04 6.52
C ILE A 185 -16.30 3.49 5.72
N SER A 186 -16.07 2.89 4.55
CA SER A 186 -17.13 2.26 3.76
C SER A 186 -17.86 1.18 4.57
N GLY A 187 -17.11 0.30 5.24
CA GLY A 187 -17.67 -0.70 6.15
C GLY A 187 -18.54 -0.07 7.25
N GLY A 188 -18.03 0.98 7.90
CA GLY A 188 -18.78 1.73 8.91
C GLY A 188 -20.08 2.35 8.40
N LEU A 189 -20.04 2.97 7.22
CA LEU A 189 -21.22 3.55 6.59
C LEU A 189 -22.27 2.49 6.25
N LEU A 190 -21.84 1.32 5.75
CA LEU A 190 -22.73 0.18 5.47
C LEU A 190 -23.35 -0.42 6.74
N LEU A 191 -22.62 -0.38 7.86
CA LEU A 191 -23.14 -0.77 9.19
C LEU A 191 -24.13 0.25 9.79
N GLY A 192 -24.26 1.43 9.16
CA GLY A 192 -25.21 2.47 9.53
C GLY A 192 -24.66 3.52 10.51
N TYR A 193 -23.34 3.64 10.62
CA TYR A 193 -22.71 4.71 11.40
C TYR A 193 -22.87 6.09 10.73
N THR A 194 -22.75 7.14 11.53
CA THR A 194 -22.50 8.49 10.99
C THR A 194 -21.13 8.52 10.31
N ARG A 195 -20.95 9.45 9.37
CA ARG A 195 -19.67 9.65 8.68
C ARG A 195 -18.54 9.93 9.68
N GLU A 196 -18.83 10.77 10.66
CA GLU A 196 -17.88 11.11 11.72
C GLU A 196 -17.52 9.90 12.57
N ALA A 197 -18.51 9.12 13.05
CA ALA A 197 -18.22 7.94 13.86
C ALA A 197 -17.44 6.88 13.07
N ALA A 198 -17.77 6.68 11.79
CA ALA A 198 -17.05 5.76 10.92
C ALA A 198 -15.59 6.18 10.70
N ALA A 199 -15.34 7.47 10.46
CA ALA A 199 -13.99 8.01 10.31
C ALA A 199 -13.19 7.95 11.62
N ARG A 200 -13.77 8.37 12.75
CA ARG A 200 -13.09 8.34 14.05
C ARG A 200 -12.74 6.92 14.46
N TYR A 201 -13.67 5.97 14.32
CA TYR A 201 -13.36 4.57 14.63
C TYR A 201 -12.34 3.98 13.66
N SER A 202 -12.41 4.32 12.36
CA SER A 202 -11.38 3.92 11.39
C SER A 202 -9.98 4.37 11.81
N PHE A 203 -9.82 5.60 12.29
CA PHE A 203 -8.51 6.10 12.74
C PHE A 203 -8.03 5.38 13.99
N LEU A 204 -8.93 5.16 14.96
CA LEU A 204 -8.59 4.42 16.19
C LEU A 204 -8.20 2.96 15.90
N LEU A 205 -8.91 2.31 14.96
CA LEU A 205 -8.68 0.93 14.54
C LEU A 205 -7.36 0.77 13.77
N ALA A 206 -6.95 1.81 13.04
CA ALA A 206 -5.71 1.77 12.27
C ALA A 206 -4.47 1.78 13.17
N MET A 207 -4.52 2.45 14.33
CA MET A 207 -3.32 2.71 15.14
C MET A 207 -2.53 1.45 15.51
N PRO A 208 -3.14 0.38 16.06
CA PRO A 208 -2.38 -0.83 16.40
C PRO A 208 -1.77 -1.50 15.17
N ALA A 209 -2.50 -1.52 14.04
CA ALA A 209 -2.03 -2.11 12.79
C ALA A 209 -0.89 -1.30 12.15
N VAL A 210 -1.00 0.03 12.04
CA VAL A 210 0.06 0.90 11.47
C VAL A 210 1.31 0.87 12.35
N LEU A 211 1.16 1.01 13.67
CA LEU A 211 2.29 1.01 14.58
C LEU A 211 3.03 -0.33 14.55
N ALA A 212 2.29 -1.45 14.54
CA ALA A 212 2.89 -2.78 14.43
C ALA A 212 3.63 -2.97 13.10
N SER A 213 3.01 -2.59 11.96
CA SER A 213 3.67 -2.71 10.65
C SER A 213 4.88 -1.78 10.53
N GLY A 214 4.79 -0.55 11.06
CA GLY A 214 5.90 0.40 11.05
C GLY A 214 7.10 -0.09 11.88
N VAL A 215 6.85 -0.68 13.05
CA VAL A 215 7.92 -1.29 13.88
C VAL A 215 8.52 -2.52 13.21
N PHE A 216 7.69 -3.36 12.57
CA PHE A 216 8.16 -4.53 11.84
C PHE A 216 9.09 -4.15 10.69
N GLU A 217 8.68 -3.17 9.87
CA GLU A 217 9.47 -2.68 8.73
C GLU A 217 10.73 -1.91 9.17
N LEU A 218 10.69 -1.17 10.28
CA LEU A 218 11.90 -0.54 10.82
C LEU A 218 12.98 -1.56 11.20
N LYS A 219 12.58 -2.75 11.65
CA LYS A 219 13.51 -3.83 12.00
C LYS A 219 14.06 -4.54 10.76
N SER A 220 13.25 -4.70 9.71
CA SER A 220 13.71 -5.32 8.45
C SER A 220 14.76 -4.47 7.74
N ILE A 221 14.65 -3.14 7.81
CA ILE A 221 15.63 -2.18 7.25
C ILE A 221 17.00 -2.27 7.96
N GLY A 222 17.03 -2.66 9.24
CA GLY A 222 18.25 -2.70 10.05
C GLY A 222 18.93 -4.07 10.16
N GLY A 223 18.35 -5.13 9.58
CA GLY A 223 18.94 -6.47 9.54
C GLY A 223 19.76 -6.71 8.28
N ASP A 224 20.59 -7.76 8.28
CA ASP A 224 21.50 -8.17 7.19
C ASP A 224 20.80 -8.62 5.88
N GLY A 225 19.56 -8.18 5.62
CA GLY A 225 18.78 -8.49 4.44
C GLY A 225 18.97 -7.46 3.31
N ASP A 226 19.00 -7.95 2.08
CA ASP A 226 19.26 -7.21 0.84
C ASP A 226 18.57 -5.82 0.74
N GLY A 227 19.37 -4.74 0.84
CA GLY A 227 19.60 -3.89 -0.33
C GLY A 227 18.67 -2.70 -0.60
N ALA A 228 17.92 -2.17 0.37
CA ALA A 228 17.33 -0.83 0.22
C ALA A 228 18.10 0.18 1.09
N GLU A 229 19.07 0.89 0.49
CA GLU A 229 19.69 2.05 1.13
C GLU A 229 18.63 3.15 1.36
N VAL A 230 18.00 3.12 2.53
CA VAL A 230 17.08 4.18 2.93
C VAL A 230 17.90 5.45 3.14
N SER A 231 17.62 6.48 2.33
CA SER A 231 18.19 7.80 2.53
C SER A 231 17.58 8.41 3.81
N TRP A 232 18.18 8.13 4.97
CA TRP A 232 17.62 8.47 6.28
C TRP A 232 17.32 9.96 6.45
N GLY A 233 18.21 10.86 6.03
CA GLY A 233 18.00 12.31 6.14
C GLY A 233 16.71 12.77 5.45
N PRO A 234 16.56 12.55 4.13
CA PRO A 234 15.33 12.84 3.40
C PRO A 234 14.09 12.11 3.93
N THR A 235 14.24 10.87 4.41
CA THR A 235 13.13 10.07 4.96
C THR A 235 12.61 10.65 6.28
N ILE A 236 13.51 11.03 7.18
CA ILE A 236 13.15 11.69 8.45
C ILE A 236 12.45 13.02 8.18
N LEU A 237 12.96 13.81 7.23
CA LEU A 237 12.30 15.06 6.81
C LEU A 237 10.89 14.76 6.28
N ALA A 238 10.74 13.77 5.39
CA ALA A 238 9.46 13.35 4.87
C ALA A 238 8.49 12.94 6.00
N THR A 239 8.96 12.22 7.02
CA THR A 239 8.18 11.83 8.19
C THR A 239 7.69 13.03 9.00
N ILE A 240 8.54 14.03 9.24
CA ILE A 240 8.16 15.27 9.94
C ILE A 240 7.12 16.06 9.15
N VAL A 241 7.33 16.17 7.84
CA VAL A 241 6.40 16.85 6.93
C VAL A 241 5.06 16.11 6.87
N ALA A 242 5.08 14.78 6.78
CA ALA A 242 3.90 13.93 6.78
C ALA A 242 3.13 14.01 8.11
N PHE A 243 3.83 14.11 9.24
CA PHE A 243 3.23 14.38 10.54
C PHE A 243 2.47 15.72 10.55
N ALA A 244 3.13 16.82 10.18
CA ALA A 244 2.53 18.16 10.25
C ALA A 244 1.32 18.28 9.31
N THR A 245 1.47 17.79 8.09
CA THR A 245 0.42 17.83 7.06
C THR A 245 -0.70 16.83 7.34
N GLY A 246 -0.37 15.66 7.87
CA GLY A 246 -1.33 14.67 8.35
C GLY A 246 -2.19 15.19 9.49
N TYR A 247 -1.61 15.90 10.45
CA TYR A 247 -2.36 16.53 11.53
C TYR A 247 -3.38 17.55 10.99
N ALA A 248 -2.95 18.40 10.07
CA ALA A 248 -3.82 19.36 9.40
C ALA A 248 -4.93 18.65 8.58
N ALA A 249 -4.58 17.57 7.88
CA ALA A 249 -5.51 16.77 7.09
C ALA A 249 -6.58 16.11 7.96
N ILE A 250 -6.25 15.51 9.10
CA ILE A 250 -7.22 14.95 10.05
C ILE A 250 -8.18 16.04 10.53
N ALA A 251 -7.63 17.17 11.00
CA ALA A 251 -8.41 18.27 11.55
C ALA A 251 -9.37 18.87 10.52
N TRP A 252 -8.95 19.00 9.27
CA TRP A 252 -9.79 19.43 8.17
C TRP A 252 -10.84 18.38 7.80
N PHE A 253 -10.41 17.13 7.62
CA PHE A 253 -11.25 16.04 7.14
C PHE A 253 -12.43 15.76 8.07
N LEU A 254 -12.19 15.68 9.38
CA LEU A 254 -13.27 15.46 10.36
C LEU A 254 -14.28 16.60 10.38
N ARG A 255 -13.83 17.85 10.26
CA ARG A 255 -14.73 19.01 10.11
C ARG A 255 -15.53 18.95 8.81
N TYR A 256 -14.89 18.54 7.72
CA TYR A 256 -15.53 18.42 6.41
C TYR A 256 -16.63 17.34 6.42
N ILE A 257 -16.30 16.11 6.82
CA ILE A 257 -17.23 14.96 6.76
C ILE A 257 -18.34 15.02 7.81
N ALA A 258 -18.23 15.89 8.82
CA ALA A 258 -19.32 16.19 9.74
C ALA A 258 -20.53 16.83 9.02
N THR A 259 -20.31 17.55 7.92
CA THR A 259 -21.36 18.30 7.21
C THR A 259 -21.50 17.94 5.73
N ARG A 260 -20.51 17.27 5.13
CA ARG A 260 -20.46 16.97 3.70
C ARG A 260 -20.45 15.46 3.42
N SER A 261 -20.73 15.10 2.17
CA SER A 261 -20.67 13.73 1.64
C SER A 261 -19.25 13.36 1.19
N PHE A 262 -19.02 12.08 0.92
CA PHE A 262 -17.76 11.60 0.37
C PHE A 262 -17.63 11.81 -1.16
N ALA A 263 -18.63 12.42 -1.79
CA ALA A 263 -18.74 12.52 -3.24
C ALA A 263 -17.48 13.11 -3.93
N PRO A 264 -16.81 14.16 -3.41
CA PRO A 264 -15.60 14.67 -4.05
C PRO A 264 -14.44 13.67 -4.03
N PHE A 265 -14.27 12.89 -2.95
CA PHE A 265 -13.24 11.87 -2.87
C PHE A 265 -13.54 10.70 -3.82
N VAL A 266 -14.80 10.32 -3.95
CA VAL A 266 -15.25 9.28 -4.89
C VAL A 266 -14.96 9.70 -6.32
N LEU A 267 -15.38 10.91 -6.72
CA LEU A 267 -15.13 11.44 -8.05
C LEU A 267 -13.63 11.51 -8.35
N TYR A 268 -12.85 12.01 -7.39
CA TYR A 268 -11.41 12.09 -7.51
C TYR A 268 -10.76 10.72 -7.75
N ARG A 269 -11.10 9.70 -6.95
CA ARG A 269 -10.56 8.34 -7.12
C ARG A 269 -10.91 7.73 -8.47
N VAL A 270 -12.17 7.87 -8.91
CA VAL A 270 -12.63 7.32 -10.18
C VAL A 270 -11.93 8.03 -11.34
N ALA A 271 -11.88 9.36 -11.32
CA ALA A 271 -11.20 10.14 -12.35
C ALA A 271 -9.71 9.82 -12.43
N LEU A 272 -9.01 9.76 -11.30
CA LEU A 272 -7.59 9.42 -11.25
C LEU A 272 -7.35 7.98 -11.75
N GLY A 273 -8.14 7.01 -11.31
CA GLY A 273 -8.01 5.63 -11.78
C GLY A 273 -8.25 5.49 -13.29
N LEU A 274 -9.27 6.16 -13.84
CA LEU A 274 -9.53 6.18 -15.28
C LEU A 274 -8.38 6.84 -16.05
N LEU A 275 -7.85 7.95 -15.55
CA LEU A 275 -6.69 8.63 -16.13
C LEU A 275 -5.48 7.70 -16.19
N LEU A 276 -5.17 6.99 -15.09
CA LEU A 276 -4.06 6.03 -15.06
C LEU A 276 -4.25 4.90 -16.06
N LEU A 277 -5.46 4.33 -16.17
CA LEU A 277 -5.75 3.30 -17.17
C LEU A 277 -5.56 3.82 -18.60
N ALA A 278 -6.02 5.04 -18.88
CA ALA A 278 -5.85 5.68 -20.19
C ALA A 278 -4.37 5.91 -20.54
N LEU A 279 -3.57 6.43 -19.59
CA LEU A 279 -2.13 6.63 -19.76
C LEU A 279 -1.39 5.31 -19.99
N LEU A 280 -1.74 4.26 -19.24
CA LEU A 280 -1.14 2.93 -19.40
C LEU A 280 -1.54 2.27 -20.73
N ALA A 281 -2.75 2.51 -21.23
CA ALA A 281 -3.18 2.05 -22.54
C ALA A 281 -2.42 2.77 -23.67
N GLY A 282 -2.31 4.10 -23.60
CA GLY A 282 -1.56 4.91 -24.57
C GLY A 282 -0.05 4.60 -24.60
N GLY A 283 0.57 4.36 -23.45
CA GLY A 283 1.98 3.98 -23.36
C GLY A 283 2.31 2.61 -23.96
N ARG A 284 1.36 1.66 -23.94
CA ARG A 284 1.51 0.37 -24.63
C ARG A 284 1.48 0.51 -26.14
N ASP A 285 0.61 1.37 -26.65
CA ASP A 285 0.46 1.59 -28.09
C ASP A 285 1.72 2.23 -28.70
N GLN A 286 2.40 3.11 -27.95
CA GLN A 286 3.69 3.69 -28.36
C GLN A 286 4.82 2.66 -28.42
N ARG A 287 4.91 1.73 -27.44
CA ARG A 287 5.91 0.65 -27.46
C ARG A 287 5.65 -0.38 -28.58
N GLY A 288 4.39 -0.60 -28.95
CA GLY A 288 3.99 -1.44 -30.09
C GLY A 288 4.36 -0.83 -31.44
N ARG A 289 4.14 0.48 -31.63
CA ARG A 289 4.51 1.20 -32.86
C ARG A 289 6.03 1.26 -33.09
N GLY A 290 6.82 1.39 -32.02
CA GLY A 290 8.30 1.39 -32.10
C GLY A 290 8.93 0.04 -32.50
N ARG A 291 8.28 -1.09 -32.19
CA ARG A 291 8.72 -2.43 -32.64
C ARG A 291 8.38 -2.69 -34.10
N THR A 292 7.24 -2.18 -34.57
CA THR A 292 6.79 -2.37 -35.95
C THR A 292 7.60 -1.53 -36.95
N GLY A 293 8.11 -0.36 -36.53
CA GLY A 293 9.01 0.48 -37.34
C GLY A 293 10.45 -0.03 -37.50
N ARG A 294 10.89 -1.01 -36.70
CA ARG A 294 12.23 -1.64 -36.81
C ARG A 294 12.27 -2.89 -37.67
N LEU A 295 11.11 -3.47 -38.00
CA LEU A 295 11.02 -4.67 -38.83
C LEU A 295 10.94 -4.37 -40.33
N THR A 296 10.74 -3.10 -40.73
CA THR A 296 10.65 -2.69 -42.14
C THR A 296 11.95 -2.13 -42.74
N THR A 297 13.04 -1.98 -41.95
CA THR A 297 14.33 -1.43 -42.41
C THR A 297 15.49 -2.44 -42.41
N ARG A 298 15.21 -3.74 -42.48
CA ARG A 298 16.24 -4.78 -42.72
C ARG A 298 15.86 -5.73 -43.87
N GLY A 299 15.39 -5.14 -44.97
CA GLY A 299 15.09 -5.83 -46.22
C GLY A 299 15.76 -5.17 -47.42
N ARG A 300 17.08 -4.94 -47.36
CA ARG A 300 17.86 -4.56 -48.56
C ARG A 300 19.23 -5.22 -48.50
N THR A 301 19.24 -6.52 -48.74
CA THR A 301 20.42 -7.34 -49.00
C THR A 301 21.15 -6.77 -50.22
N ARG A 302 22.27 -6.09 -49.94
CA ARG A 302 23.19 -5.57 -50.96
C ARG A 302 23.90 -6.78 -51.58
N ARG A 303 23.46 -7.22 -52.77
CA ARG A 303 24.21 -8.14 -53.63
C ARG A 303 25.56 -7.49 -53.95
N ARG A 304 26.64 -7.94 -53.31
CA ARG A 304 28.01 -7.69 -53.76
C ARG A 304 28.47 -8.90 -54.57
N ARG A 305 28.76 -8.65 -55.85
CA ARG A 305 29.38 -9.58 -56.80
C ARG A 305 30.75 -10.02 -56.25
N VAL A 306 31.02 -11.33 -56.27
CA VAL A 306 32.35 -11.91 -56.12
C VAL A 306 32.91 -12.12 -57.52
N ASN A 307 34.04 -11.48 -57.81
CA ASN A 307 34.80 -11.65 -59.04
C ASN A 307 35.76 -12.84 -58.87
N TYR A 308 35.75 -13.76 -59.82
CA TYR A 308 36.74 -14.84 -59.94
C TYR A 308 37.88 -14.39 -60.87
N GLY A 309 39.11 -14.67 -60.45
CA GLY A 309 40.36 -14.45 -61.17
C GLY A 309 41.44 -14.11 -60.14
N GLY A 310 42.43 -14.93 -59.82
CA GLY A 310 43.09 -15.99 -60.57
C GLY A 310 44.56 -15.60 -60.67
N ARG A 311 45.42 -16.15 -59.78
CA ARG A 311 46.85 -16.46 -60.02
C ARG A 311 47.51 -17.04 -58.75
N ALA A 312 48.03 -18.26 -58.93
CA ALA A 312 49.22 -18.93 -58.37
C ALA A 312 50.30 -18.03 -57.74
N ALA A 313 51.24 -18.43 -56.87
CA ALA A 313 51.72 -19.69 -56.28
C ALA A 313 52.73 -19.35 -55.16
N HIS A 314 53.34 -20.38 -54.54
CA HIS A 314 54.44 -20.44 -53.54
C HIS A 314 53.95 -20.63 -52.08
N ALA A 315 53.94 -21.84 -51.50
CA ALA A 315 55.01 -22.80 -51.19
C ALA A 315 55.91 -22.38 -50.01
N ALA A 316 55.68 -22.97 -48.83
CA ALA A 316 56.68 -23.49 -47.89
C ALA A 316 55.98 -24.11 -46.66
N TYR A 317 55.88 -25.44 -46.65
CA TYR A 317 55.49 -26.24 -45.49
C TYR A 317 56.76 -26.56 -44.69
N GLY A 318 56.83 -26.11 -43.44
CA GLY A 318 57.89 -26.42 -42.48
C GLY A 318 57.32 -27.19 -41.30
N THR A 319 57.66 -28.46 -41.22
CA THR A 319 57.35 -29.45 -40.18
C THR A 319 57.92 -29.10 -38.80
N ARG A 320 57.14 -29.32 -37.73
CA ARG A 320 57.62 -30.09 -36.57
C ARG A 320 56.48 -30.66 -35.72
N ALA A 321 56.51 -31.98 -35.59
CA ALA A 321 55.69 -32.78 -34.70
C ALA A 321 56.33 -32.90 -33.31
N GLY A 322 55.49 -33.07 -32.28
CA GLY A 322 55.88 -33.45 -30.92
C GLY A 322 54.65 -33.82 -30.07
N ARG A 323 54.46 -35.11 -29.83
CA ARG A 323 53.34 -35.81 -29.15
C ARG A 323 53.12 -35.42 -27.66
N PRO A 324 51.91 -35.66 -27.10
CA PRO A 324 51.64 -35.83 -25.65
C PRO A 324 51.78 -37.31 -25.22
N PRO A 325 52.01 -37.62 -23.92
CA PRO A 325 50.98 -38.28 -23.07
C PRO A 325 51.16 -37.93 -21.55
N ASP A 326 50.41 -38.33 -20.52
CA ASP A 326 49.36 -39.34 -20.25
C ASP A 326 48.68 -38.99 -18.89
N PRO A 327 47.50 -39.54 -18.54
CA PRO A 327 46.76 -39.27 -17.30
C PRO A 327 47.07 -40.30 -16.18
N GLY A 328 47.25 -39.82 -14.94
CA GLY A 328 47.46 -40.65 -13.75
C GLY A 328 46.19 -40.95 -12.93
N PRO A 329 46.17 -41.99 -12.08
CA PRO A 329 44.98 -42.83 -11.87
C PRO A 329 44.15 -42.54 -10.60
N SER A 330 42.91 -43.02 -10.68
CA SER A 330 41.86 -43.16 -9.66
C SER A 330 42.22 -43.89 -8.36
N ARG A 331 41.76 -43.38 -7.21
CA ARG A 331 41.48 -44.12 -5.95
C ARG A 331 40.27 -43.48 -5.23
N ARG A 332 39.08 -44.09 -5.33
CA ARG A 332 38.32 -44.86 -4.29
C ARG A 332 37.99 -44.12 -2.98
N CYS A 333 36.68 -43.93 -2.73
CA CYS A 333 36.05 -43.67 -1.41
C CYS A 333 36.13 -44.91 -0.49
N PRO A 334 35.90 -44.73 0.83
CA PRO A 334 34.58 -45.09 1.37
C PRO A 334 34.00 -44.14 2.44
N THR A 335 32.70 -44.31 2.65
CA THR A 335 31.68 -43.67 3.50
C THR A 335 31.88 -43.81 5.04
N PRO A 336 31.06 -43.10 5.88
CA PRO A 336 31.30 -42.87 7.31
C PRO A 336 30.59 -43.88 8.23
N PRO A 337 30.68 -43.70 9.56
CA PRO A 337 29.48 -43.85 10.39
C PRO A 337 29.29 -42.73 11.44
N SER A 338 28.02 -42.39 11.67
CA SER A 338 27.45 -41.70 12.85
C SER A 338 27.22 -42.75 13.99
N PRO A 339 26.65 -42.46 15.18
CA PRO A 339 25.72 -41.37 15.58
C PRO A 339 26.36 -40.12 16.14
#